data_AF-A0A8H3DD15-F1
#
_entry.id   AF-A0A8H3DD15-F1
#
_cell.length_a   1.000
_cell.length_b   1.000
_cell.length_c   1.000
_cell.angle_alpha   90.00
_cell.angle_beta   90.00
_cell.angle_gamma   90.00
#
_symmetry.space_group_name_H-M   'P 1'
#
loop_
_entity.id
_entity.type
_entity.pdbx_description
1 polymer ?
#
loop_
_entity_poly.entity_id
_entity_poly.type
_entity_poly.pdbx_seq_one_letter_code
_entity_poly.pdbx_strand_id
1 'polypeptide(L)'
;MAAIMILPNQTVLTPPGLPSYLRTLHELQPIVGKPTDEEVKAIHAVIRALNSIVHLYTVYDPNLSVQLSQHLFGAQMAVYQANHSMSMLPGNVYTPPTLPPHIPSTLNPVTGTPSIDDIKTAQSALRTAESLVTSPQMFDANLNLNLSQHLFDLQFARYIHDLTQGEPVPGDRSGPPFVSQPIQAPQDDFSVNSPGPNSDSEEQIQNTPVARPEQVRELPSEIGQLGEIMKEMRDATRESKGVLDNMNRMLMSIKRDQLMVRPLGTYHVVQTDPLNQQGTLASESGLPQLRCYSYPNSGRVQVSLNDDQIARYLEFFGVGAALINEDEEIKLVDGKKDEAERLLLAQDKSVFIPPELPLHIPGALNQVVGAPSDEEIKSAQSALRNVENLSISPQLFDADLSMRLSQHFFNLQFARYMRESSAGQFVSESEPEGACLTESRPIQETRENLTTSCHGEASGLQRGGNIASVSEAGEVSQAHSGLPQLGEAMKRIQDVLENMDRILTLIKRDQSTIGCVDKYYHIYKNPLNQQGRAASECGLPRLRYGFYDKTWKFGLWMTSDQIAGYLKFFNIGSDLIQLEDEGEPRLLDGKGAEAEQLLLNYIDAQ
;
A
#
# COMPACT_ATOMS: atom_id res chain seq x y z
N MET A 1 -10.16 5.44 5.31
CA MET A 1 -9.21 6.25 4.52
C MET A 1 -9.84 6.60 3.16
N ALA A 2 -9.37 7.66 2.48
CA ALA A 2 -9.83 7.94 1.11
C ALA A 2 -9.17 6.92 0.19
N ALA A 3 -9.92 6.31 -0.73
CA ALA A 3 -9.33 5.54 -1.80
C ALA A 3 -8.19 6.36 -2.38
N ILE A 4 -7.01 5.77 -2.55
CA ILE A 4 -5.90 6.39 -3.29
C ILE A 4 -6.31 6.45 -4.78
N MET A 5 -7.44 7.10 -5.09
CA MET A 5 -7.75 7.64 -6.40
C MET A 5 -6.92 8.91 -6.52
N ILE A 6 -5.62 8.74 -6.75
CA ILE A 6 -4.84 9.83 -7.28
C ILE A 6 -5.29 9.97 -8.73
N LEU A 7 -6.24 10.87 -8.98
CA LEU A 7 -6.77 11.14 -10.32
C LEU A 7 -5.60 11.66 -11.18
N PRO A 8 -5.11 10.88 -12.17
CA PRO A 8 -3.76 11.05 -12.70
C PRO A 8 -3.58 12.25 -13.65
N ASN A 9 -4.62 13.06 -13.91
CA ASN A 9 -4.61 13.88 -15.13
C ASN A 9 -4.89 15.38 -14.94
N GLN A 10 -5.09 15.90 -13.72
CA GLN A 10 -5.43 17.33 -13.51
C GLN A 10 -4.86 17.96 -12.23
N THR A 11 -3.83 17.37 -11.60
CA THR A 11 -3.19 18.02 -10.45
C THR A 11 -2.38 19.23 -10.88
N VAL A 12 -2.72 20.39 -10.32
CA VAL A 12 -1.94 21.63 -10.46
C VAL A 12 -1.09 21.78 -9.20
N LEU A 13 0.22 21.65 -9.33
CA LEU A 13 1.15 21.86 -8.22
C LEU A 13 1.49 23.34 -8.12
N THR A 14 0.95 24.02 -7.12
CA THR A 14 1.23 25.44 -6.88
C THR A 14 2.48 25.59 -6.00
N PRO A 15 3.53 26.31 -6.45
CA PRO A 15 4.72 26.52 -5.64
C PRO A 15 4.46 27.47 -4.46
N PRO A 16 5.23 27.36 -3.37
CA PRO A 16 5.15 28.32 -2.28
C PRO A 16 5.66 29.70 -2.69
N GLY A 17 5.18 30.73 -1.99
CA GLY A 17 5.61 32.10 -2.22
C GLY A 17 7.10 32.29 -1.88
N LEU A 18 7.92 32.57 -2.89
CA LEU A 18 9.36 32.80 -2.68
C LEU A 18 9.67 34.23 -2.23
N PRO A 19 10.55 34.42 -1.22
CA PRO A 19 11.15 35.71 -0.92
C PRO A 19 11.90 36.30 -2.12
N SER A 20 12.04 37.63 -2.14
CA SER A 20 12.63 38.36 -3.28
C SER A 20 14.01 37.84 -3.66
N TYR A 21 14.87 37.53 -2.68
CA TYR A 21 16.24 37.05 -2.92
C TYR A 21 16.32 35.65 -3.57
N LEU A 22 15.32 34.79 -3.39
CA LEU A 22 15.24 33.51 -4.10
C LEU A 22 14.57 33.67 -5.46
N ARG A 23 13.51 34.48 -5.51
CA ARG A 23 12.75 34.73 -6.75
C ARG A 23 13.61 35.33 -7.85
N THR A 24 14.58 36.16 -7.49
CA THR A 24 15.55 36.73 -8.44
C THR A 24 16.48 35.69 -9.07
N LEU A 25 16.67 34.54 -8.42
CA LEU A 25 17.52 33.45 -8.92
C LEU A 25 16.71 32.46 -9.74
N HIS A 26 15.57 32.03 -9.20
CA HIS A 26 14.71 31.03 -9.80
C HIS A 26 13.24 31.36 -9.48
N GLU A 27 12.45 31.58 -10.54
CA GLU A 27 11.01 31.74 -10.42
C GLU A 27 10.35 30.36 -10.62
N LEU A 28 9.62 29.90 -9.60
CA LEU A 28 8.84 28.67 -9.70
C LEU A 28 7.44 29.00 -10.22
N GLN A 29 7.04 28.35 -11.30
CA GLN A 29 5.70 28.46 -11.88
C GLN A 29 4.83 27.29 -11.41
N PRO A 30 3.49 27.44 -11.40
CA PRO A 30 2.58 26.31 -11.21
C PRO A 30 2.82 25.24 -12.28
N ILE A 31 2.88 23.98 -11.85
CA ILE A 31 3.09 22.83 -12.74
C ILE A 31 1.74 22.18 -13.00
N VAL A 32 1.40 21.98 -14.28
CA VAL A 32 0.14 21.36 -14.71
C VAL A 32 0.44 20.01 -15.35
N GLY A 33 -0.05 18.92 -14.74
CA GLY A 33 0.17 17.57 -15.26
C GLY A 33 1.54 17.00 -14.87
N LYS A 34 2.21 16.30 -15.80
CA LYS A 34 3.53 15.69 -15.57
C LYS A 34 4.61 16.78 -15.52
N PRO A 35 5.36 16.93 -14.41
CA PRO A 35 6.48 17.85 -14.35
C PRO A 35 7.56 17.52 -15.38
N THR A 36 8.11 18.56 -15.97
CA THR A 36 9.30 18.50 -16.83
C THR A 36 10.59 18.49 -16.00
N ASP A 37 11.67 17.97 -16.57
CA ASP A 37 12.98 17.96 -15.90
C ASP A 37 13.43 19.36 -15.48
N GLU A 38 13.09 20.39 -16.26
CA GLU A 38 13.48 21.77 -15.96
C GLU A 38 12.68 22.38 -14.81
N GLU A 39 11.41 22.05 -14.68
CA GLU A 39 10.60 22.44 -13.52
C GLU A 39 11.14 21.82 -12.24
N VAL A 40 11.43 20.51 -12.25
CA VAL A 40 11.99 19.83 -11.07
C VAL A 40 13.41 20.31 -10.76
N LYS A 41 14.24 20.58 -11.77
CA LYS A 41 15.56 21.21 -11.59
C LYS A 41 15.46 22.59 -10.95
N ALA A 42 14.49 23.41 -11.35
CA ALA A 42 14.26 24.73 -10.75
C ALA A 42 13.92 24.61 -9.26
N ILE A 43 13.07 23.65 -8.87
CA ILE A 43 12.74 23.38 -7.46
C ILE A 43 14.00 23.00 -6.66
N HIS A 44 14.81 22.07 -7.18
CA HIS A 44 16.08 21.69 -6.55
C HIS A 44 17.04 22.87 -6.40
N ALA A 45 17.12 23.73 -7.42
CA ALA A 45 17.98 24.90 -7.39
C ALA A 45 17.55 25.91 -6.30
N VAL A 46 16.24 26.15 -6.15
CA VAL A 46 15.69 26.98 -5.07
C VAL A 46 15.98 26.38 -3.69
N ILE A 47 15.77 25.06 -3.51
CA ILE A 47 16.07 24.37 -2.24
C ILE A 47 17.55 24.50 -1.90
N ARG A 48 18.44 24.33 -2.88
CA ARG A 48 19.88 24.49 -2.68
C ARG A 48 20.26 25.92 -2.30
N ALA A 49 19.68 26.92 -2.97
CA ALA A 49 19.88 28.32 -2.65
C ALA A 49 19.35 28.68 -1.25
N LEU A 50 18.24 28.08 -0.82
CA LEU A 50 17.72 28.24 0.54
C LEU A 50 18.63 27.55 1.58
N ASN A 51 19.17 26.38 1.26
CA ASN A 51 20.05 25.65 2.16
C ASN A 51 21.43 26.30 2.32
N SER A 52 21.95 26.98 1.29
CA SER A 52 23.24 27.69 1.39
C SER A 52 23.20 28.88 2.35
N ILE A 53 22.01 29.39 2.67
CA ILE A 53 21.81 30.50 3.62
C ILE A 53 21.28 30.03 4.98
N VAL A 54 21.24 28.72 5.25
CA VAL A 54 20.70 28.18 6.53
C VAL A 54 21.45 28.71 7.77
N HIS A 55 22.72 29.07 7.61
CA HIS A 55 23.54 29.67 8.67
C HIS A 55 23.18 31.14 8.97
N LEU A 56 22.40 31.79 8.10
CA LEU A 56 21.91 33.15 8.28
C LEU A 56 20.52 33.11 8.92
N TYR A 57 20.47 32.83 10.22
CA TYR A 57 19.24 32.71 11.01
C TYR A 57 18.27 33.91 10.87
N THR A 58 18.76 35.07 10.45
CA THR A 58 17.93 36.27 10.19
C THR A 58 17.13 36.21 8.89
N VAL A 59 17.54 35.36 7.94
CA VAL A 59 16.96 35.27 6.58
C VAL A 59 16.35 33.90 6.33
N TYR A 60 16.82 32.86 7.02
CA TYR A 60 16.31 31.50 6.85
C TYR A 60 14.90 31.35 7.45
N ASP A 61 13.93 30.98 6.61
CA ASP A 61 12.58 30.59 7.04
C ASP A 61 12.44 29.05 7.02
N PRO A 62 12.34 28.39 8.19
CA PRO A 62 12.14 26.95 8.25
C PRO A 62 10.79 26.51 7.66
N ASN A 63 9.77 27.38 7.63
CA ASN A 63 8.48 27.05 7.00
C ASN A 63 8.63 26.92 5.49
N LEU A 64 9.34 27.86 4.86
CA LEU A 64 9.60 27.82 3.43
C LEU A 64 10.37 26.55 3.03
N SER A 65 11.33 26.10 3.86
CA SER A 65 12.04 24.82 3.66
C SER A 65 11.08 23.63 3.60
N VAL A 66 10.11 23.56 4.52
CA VAL A 66 9.10 22.49 4.53
C VAL A 66 8.19 22.60 3.32
N GLN A 67 7.69 23.80 3.00
CA GLN A 67 6.81 24.00 1.85
C GLN A 67 7.49 23.65 0.52
N LEU A 68 8.76 24.02 0.33
CA LEU A 68 9.53 23.64 -0.84
C LEU A 68 9.78 22.14 -0.91
N SER A 69 10.07 21.50 0.23
CA SER A 69 10.24 20.04 0.28
C SER A 69 8.94 19.31 -0.07
N GLN A 70 7.79 19.83 0.36
CA GLN A 70 6.47 19.29 0.02
C GLN A 70 6.16 19.51 -1.47
N HIS A 71 6.53 20.66 -2.03
CA HIS A 71 6.35 20.94 -3.45
C HIS A 71 7.24 20.03 -4.33
N LEU A 72 8.50 19.81 -3.93
CA LEU A 72 9.38 18.82 -4.58
C LEU A 72 8.77 17.42 -4.50
N PHE A 73 8.30 17.01 -3.32
CA PHE A 73 7.65 15.71 -3.12
C PHE A 73 6.46 15.52 -4.07
N GLY A 74 5.58 16.53 -4.18
CA GLY A 74 4.45 16.50 -5.10
C GLY A 74 4.87 16.37 -6.57
N ALA A 75 5.94 17.07 -6.97
CA ALA A 75 6.49 16.96 -8.32
C ALA A 75 7.07 15.56 -8.59
N GLN A 76 7.89 15.03 -7.68
CA GLN A 76 8.45 13.68 -7.80
C GLN A 76 7.39 12.59 -7.80
N MET A 77 6.31 12.78 -7.04
CA MET A 77 5.16 11.88 -7.02
C MET A 77 4.41 11.88 -8.37
N ALA A 78 4.25 13.05 -8.99
CA ALA A 78 3.66 13.14 -10.33
C ALA A 78 4.57 12.52 -11.41
N VAL A 79 5.89 12.67 -11.30
CA VAL A 79 6.87 11.98 -12.17
C VAL A 79 6.79 10.46 -11.98
N TYR A 80 6.75 9.98 -10.73
CA TYR A 80 6.59 8.57 -10.40
C TYR A 80 5.34 7.98 -11.06
N GLN A 81 4.19 8.63 -10.87
CA GLN A 81 2.91 8.18 -11.44
C GLN A 81 2.90 8.13 -12.97
N ALA A 82 3.63 9.04 -13.61
CA ALA A 82 3.71 9.07 -15.07
C ALA A 82 4.65 8.00 -15.64
N ASN A 83 5.64 7.55 -14.85
CA ASN A 83 6.66 6.61 -15.30
C ASN A 83 6.37 5.16 -14.88
N HIS A 84 5.67 4.97 -13.75
CA HIS A 84 5.38 3.67 -13.19
C HIS A 84 3.88 3.44 -13.17
N SER A 85 3.44 2.26 -13.61
CA SER A 85 2.04 1.89 -13.45
C SER A 85 1.75 1.70 -11.96
N MET A 86 0.75 2.41 -11.45
CA MET A 86 0.19 2.20 -10.11
C MET A 86 -0.45 0.80 -9.95
N SER A 87 -0.56 0.02 -11.03
CA SER A 87 -0.83 -1.41 -10.96
C SER A 87 0.27 -2.08 -10.13
N MET A 88 0.03 -2.29 -8.83
CA MET A 88 0.98 -2.95 -7.89
C MET A 88 1.21 -4.44 -8.18
N LEU A 89 1.07 -4.86 -9.43
CA LEU A 89 1.60 -6.14 -9.88
C LEU A 89 3.13 -6.09 -9.70
N PRO A 90 3.74 -7.17 -9.16
CA PRO A 90 5.19 -7.26 -9.07
C PRO A 90 5.76 -7.20 -10.49
N GLY A 91 6.54 -6.16 -10.79
CA GLY A 91 7.06 -5.97 -12.14
C GLY A 91 7.72 -4.61 -12.42
N ASN A 92 7.58 -3.62 -11.54
CA ASN A 92 8.32 -2.37 -11.71
C ASN A 92 9.83 -2.62 -11.55
N VAL A 93 10.59 -2.16 -12.54
CA VAL A 93 12.06 -2.17 -12.54
C VAL A 93 12.52 -0.73 -12.38
N TYR A 94 13.14 -0.44 -11.25
CA TYR A 94 13.68 0.87 -10.94
C TYR A 94 15.10 0.96 -11.49
N THR A 95 15.24 1.59 -12.66
CA THR A 95 16.53 1.70 -13.34
C THR A 95 17.26 2.96 -12.86
N PRO A 96 18.46 2.84 -12.24
CA PRO A 96 19.24 4.00 -11.80
C PRO A 96 19.83 4.77 -12.98
N PRO A 97 20.14 6.08 -12.81
CA PRO A 97 20.94 6.81 -13.78
C PRO A 97 22.38 6.30 -13.82
N THR A 98 23.04 6.47 -14.97
CA THR A 98 24.46 6.14 -15.12
C THR A 98 25.33 7.05 -14.28
N LEU A 99 26.19 6.47 -13.44
CA LEU A 99 27.10 7.22 -12.58
C LEU A 99 28.45 7.50 -13.27
N PRO A 100 28.99 8.72 -13.16
CA PRO A 100 30.32 9.04 -13.64
C PRO A 100 31.41 8.44 -12.72
N PRO A 101 32.65 8.22 -13.22
CA PRO A 101 33.71 7.54 -12.47
C PRO A 101 34.13 8.19 -11.14
N HIS A 102 33.82 9.47 -10.95
CA HIS A 102 34.15 10.21 -9.73
C HIS A 102 33.12 10.02 -8.60
N ILE A 103 31.99 9.33 -8.85
CA ILE A 103 31.05 8.89 -7.82
C ILE A 103 31.33 7.41 -7.55
N PRO A 104 31.93 7.05 -6.38
CA PRO A 104 32.44 5.71 -6.11
C PRO A 104 31.35 4.67 -5.75
N SER A 105 30.11 4.88 -6.21
CA SER A 105 28.97 3.99 -5.95
C SER A 105 28.61 3.22 -7.21
N THR A 106 28.13 1.99 -7.03
CA THR A 106 27.57 1.18 -8.11
C THR A 106 26.09 1.01 -7.84
N LEU A 107 25.23 1.53 -8.72
CA LEU A 107 23.78 1.35 -8.61
C LEU A 107 23.33 0.27 -9.59
N ASN A 108 22.64 -0.74 -9.07
CA ASN A 108 22.06 -1.81 -9.87
C ASN A 108 20.57 -1.53 -10.08
N PRO A 109 19.99 -1.94 -11.22
CA PRO A 109 18.54 -1.97 -11.39
C PRO A 109 17.88 -2.82 -10.29
N VAL A 110 16.81 -2.29 -9.69
CA VAL A 110 16.06 -2.96 -8.62
C VAL A 110 14.73 -3.45 -9.18
N THR A 111 14.48 -4.75 -9.12
CA THR A 111 13.22 -5.37 -9.54
C THR A 111 12.42 -5.78 -8.31
N GLY A 112 11.15 -5.34 -8.23
CA GLY A 112 10.29 -5.66 -7.09
C GLY A 112 10.53 -4.75 -5.89
N THR A 113 10.54 -5.32 -4.68
CA THR A 113 10.68 -4.56 -3.42
C THR A 113 12.11 -4.12 -3.18
N PRO A 114 12.40 -2.81 -3.08
CA PRO A 114 13.74 -2.33 -2.75
C PRO A 114 14.20 -2.75 -1.36
N SER A 115 15.43 -3.24 -1.27
CA SER A 115 16.07 -3.57 0.01
C SER A 115 16.53 -2.30 0.75
N ILE A 116 16.96 -2.47 2.01
CA ILE A 116 17.58 -1.37 2.77
C ILE A 116 18.86 -0.90 2.07
N ASP A 117 19.66 -1.82 1.56
CA ASP A 117 20.96 -1.52 0.98
C ASP A 117 20.85 -0.83 -0.38
N ASP A 118 19.78 -1.11 -1.15
CA ASP A 118 19.47 -0.39 -2.39
C ASP A 118 19.25 1.11 -2.12
N ILE A 119 18.42 1.42 -1.10
CA ILE A 119 18.13 2.81 -0.69
C ILE A 119 19.39 3.48 -0.14
N LYS A 120 20.17 2.80 0.71
CA LYS A 120 21.44 3.33 1.24
C LYS A 120 22.41 3.68 0.12
N THR A 121 22.54 2.80 -0.88
CA THR A 121 23.48 3.00 -2.00
C THR A 121 23.04 4.18 -2.88
N ALA A 122 21.75 4.27 -3.19
CA ALA A 122 21.18 5.41 -3.92
C ALA A 122 21.37 6.74 -3.16
N GLN A 123 21.11 6.75 -1.84
CA GLN A 123 21.30 7.92 -0.99
C GLN A 123 22.77 8.34 -0.92
N SER A 124 23.71 7.38 -0.83
CA SER A 124 25.15 7.64 -0.85
C SER A 124 25.60 8.26 -2.18
N ALA A 125 25.10 7.74 -3.30
CA ALA A 125 25.40 8.27 -4.63
C ALA A 125 24.87 9.70 -4.78
N LEU A 126 23.62 9.96 -4.37
CA LEU A 126 23.01 11.29 -4.37
C LEU A 126 23.82 12.28 -3.53
N ARG A 127 24.18 11.91 -2.29
CA ARG A 127 24.98 12.76 -1.41
C ARG A 127 26.34 13.11 -2.03
N THR A 128 26.97 12.13 -2.68
CA THR A 128 28.24 12.38 -3.38
C THR A 128 28.03 13.38 -4.51
N ALA A 129 26.99 13.21 -5.34
CA ALA A 129 26.64 14.15 -6.39
C ALA A 129 26.36 15.57 -5.86
N GLU A 130 25.64 15.70 -4.74
CA GLU A 130 25.36 16.97 -4.09
C GLU A 130 26.61 17.64 -3.51
N SER A 131 27.57 16.86 -2.99
CA SER A 131 28.83 17.40 -2.48
C SER A 131 29.67 18.07 -3.57
N LEU A 132 29.48 17.69 -4.84
CA LEU A 132 30.18 18.27 -5.98
C LEU A 132 29.68 19.67 -6.34
N VAL A 133 28.62 20.18 -5.71
CA VAL A 133 28.11 21.55 -5.92
C VAL A 133 29.21 22.60 -5.73
N THR A 134 30.19 22.36 -4.85
CA THR A 134 31.32 23.26 -4.65
C THR A 134 32.30 23.30 -5.82
N SER A 135 32.17 22.36 -6.76
CA SER A 135 33.00 22.16 -7.94
C SER A 135 32.13 22.21 -9.19
N PRO A 136 31.81 23.40 -9.74
CA PRO A 136 30.86 23.55 -10.85
C PRO A 136 31.19 22.73 -12.11
N GLN A 137 32.46 22.35 -12.31
CA GLN A 137 32.88 21.50 -13.43
C GLN A 137 32.54 20.02 -13.26
N MET A 138 32.34 19.57 -12.02
CA MET A 138 31.99 18.19 -11.67
C MET A 138 30.51 18.04 -11.33
N PHE A 139 29.85 19.13 -10.94
CA PHE A 139 28.43 19.11 -10.63
C PHE A 139 27.57 18.97 -11.90
N ASP A 140 26.77 17.91 -11.95
CA ASP A 140 25.77 17.69 -12.99
C ASP A 140 24.36 17.78 -12.38
N ALA A 141 23.64 18.84 -12.74
CA ALA A 141 22.28 19.08 -12.26
C ALA A 141 21.29 18.00 -12.73
N ASN A 142 21.49 17.44 -13.93
CA ASN A 142 20.64 16.38 -14.47
C ASN A 142 20.85 15.08 -13.72
N LEU A 143 22.12 14.73 -13.45
CA LEU A 143 22.44 13.56 -12.65
C LEU A 143 21.85 13.66 -11.25
N ASN A 144 21.97 14.83 -10.60
CA ASN A 144 21.40 15.07 -9.28
C ASN A 144 19.88 14.92 -9.27
N LEU A 145 19.20 15.48 -10.27
CA LEU A 145 17.76 15.30 -10.48
C LEU A 145 17.40 13.82 -10.60
N ASN A 146 18.08 13.09 -11.48
CA ASN A 146 17.77 11.70 -11.77
C ASN A 146 18.04 10.79 -10.55
N LEU A 147 19.10 11.07 -9.79
CA LEU A 147 19.39 10.35 -8.54
C LEU A 147 18.34 10.65 -7.45
N SER A 148 17.90 11.90 -7.36
CA SER A 148 16.84 12.31 -6.44
C SER A 148 15.52 11.60 -6.77
N GLN A 149 15.14 11.56 -8.06
CA GLN A 149 13.96 10.82 -8.50
C GLN A 149 14.11 9.31 -8.27
N HIS A 150 15.28 8.72 -8.56
CA HIS A 150 15.50 7.30 -8.32
C HIS A 150 15.39 6.93 -6.84
N LEU A 151 15.98 7.73 -5.94
CA LEU A 151 15.83 7.55 -4.50
C LEU A 151 14.36 7.64 -4.06
N PHE A 152 13.63 8.63 -4.58
CA PHE A 152 12.20 8.78 -4.34
C PHE A 152 11.41 7.53 -4.76
N ASP A 153 11.67 7.03 -5.97
CA ASP A 153 10.99 5.85 -6.51
C ASP A 153 11.21 4.61 -5.61
N LEU A 154 12.44 4.40 -5.14
CA LEU A 154 12.78 3.30 -4.22
C LEU A 154 12.09 3.46 -2.85
N GLN A 155 12.11 4.66 -2.28
CA GLN A 155 11.46 4.95 -1.00
C GLN A 155 9.95 4.77 -1.07
N PHE A 156 9.32 5.18 -2.18
CA PHE A 156 7.90 4.99 -2.40
C PHE A 156 7.55 3.51 -2.58
N ALA A 157 8.29 2.80 -3.42
CA ALA A 157 8.07 1.37 -3.66
C ALA A 157 8.17 0.55 -2.36
N ARG A 158 9.16 0.87 -1.53
CA ARG A 158 9.30 0.28 -0.21
C ARG A 158 8.14 0.65 0.72
N TYR A 159 7.77 1.93 0.79
CA TYR A 159 6.66 2.38 1.61
C TYR A 159 5.37 1.63 1.29
N ILE A 160 5.04 1.50 0.00
CA ILE A 160 3.88 0.73 -0.46
C ILE A 160 3.99 -0.74 -0.04
N HIS A 161 5.17 -1.34 -0.19
CA HIS A 161 5.39 -2.71 0.25
C HIS A 161 5.24 -2.88 1.76
N ASP A 162 5.75 -1.97 2.58
CA ASP A 162 5.67 -2.06 4.04
C ASP A 162 4.21 -1.89 4.52
N LEU A 163 3.46 -0.98 3.87
CA LEU A 163 2.01 -0.86 4.06
C LEU A 163 1.29 -2.16 3.70
N THR A 164 1.68 -2.81 2.61
CA THR A 164 1.04 -4.07 2.21
C THR A 164 1.52 -5.24 3.03
N GLN A 165 2.73 -5.29 3.58
CA GLN A 165 3.16 -6.37 4.46
C GLN A 165 2.61 -6.24 5.88
N GLY A 166 2.13 -5.05 6.28
CA GLY A 166 1.45 -4.81 7.56
C GLY A 166 2.23 -5.44 8.71
N GLU A 167 3.55 -5.18 8.72
CA GLU A 167 4.45 -5.88 9.63
C GLU A 167 3.98 -5.65 11.06
N PRO A 168 3.74 -6.72 11.85
CA PRO A 168 3.51 -6.56 13.26
C PRO A 168 4.78 -5.96 13.84
N VAL A 169 4.71 -4.73 14.35
CA VAL A 169 5.78 -4.13 15.15
C VAL A 169 6.25 -5.20 16.12
N PRO A 170 7.53 -5.61 16.09
CA PRO A 170 8.07 -6.52 17.08
C PRO A 170 8.05 -5.78 18.42
N GLY A 171 6.92 -5.88 19.13
CA GLY A 171 6.82 -5.43 20.49
C GLY A 171 7.72 -6.32 21.31
N ASP A 172 8.84 -5.74 21.77
CA ASP A 172 9.70 -6.30 22.79
C ASP A 172 8.84 -6.78 23.96
N ARG A 173 8.58 -8.09 24.00
CA ARG A 173 8.21 -8.80 25.24
C ARG A 173 9.45 -8.85 26.13
N SER A 174 9.91 -7.70 26.59
CA SER A 174 10.71 -7.64 27.80
C SER A 174 9.75 -7.75 28.99
N GLY A 175 9.47 -9.01 29.37
CA GLY A 175 8.85 -9.27 30.67
C GLY A 175 9.71 -8.67 31.79
N PRO A 176 9.11 -8.22 32.90
CA PRO A 176 9.86 -7.61 33.99
C PRO A 176 10.90 -8.60 34.55
N PRO A 177 12.10 -8.13 34.92
CA PRO A 177 13.15 -8.99 35.44
C PRO A 177 12.66 -9.61 36.75
N PHE A 178 12.62 -10.94 36.80
CA PHE A 178 12.50 -11.67 38.04
C PHE A 178 13.63 -11.23 38.97
N VAL A 179 13.25 -10.65 40.11
CA VAL A 179 14.15 -10.34 41.22
C VAL A 179 14.59 -11.67 41.83
N SER A 180 15.81 -12.10 41.52
CA SER A 180 16.47 -13.16 42.28
C SER A 180 17.07 -12.56 43.55
N GLN A 181 16.52 -12.94 44.71
CA GLN A 181 17.14 -12.68 46.01
C GLN A 181 18.44 -13.49 46.19
N PRO A 182 19.39 -13.00 47.01
CA PRO A 182 20.71 -13.59 47.19
C PRO A 182 20.70 -14.73 48.21
N ILE A 183 21.31 -15.87 47.88
CA ILE A 183 21.66 -16.91 48.86
C ILE A 183 23.15 -17.25 48.74
N GLN A 184 23.75 -17.36 49.93
CA GLN A 184 25.16 -17.41 50.28
C GLN A 184 25.95 -18.58 49.68
N ALA A 185 27.26 -18.34 49.54
CA ALA A 185 28.32 -19.33 49.38
C ALA A 185 28.32 -20.38 50.52
N PRO A 186 28.90 -21.56 50.27
CA PRO A 186 30.18 -21.85 50.90
C PRO A 186 31.28 -22.34 49.94
N GLN A 187 32.51 -22.14 50.40
CA GLN A 187 33.78 -22.55 49.81
C GLN A 187 34.00 -24.07 49.84
N ASP A 188 34.80 -24.57 48.90
CA ASP A 188 36.01 -25.40 49.10
C ASP A 188 36.49 -25.85 47.70
N ASP A 189 37.58 -25.30 47.19
CA ASP A 189 38.96 -25.80 47.29
C ASP A 189 39.16 -27.13 46.53
N PHE A 190 39.86 -27.08 45.39
CA PHE A 190 41.01 -27.94 45.08
C PHE A 190 41.66 -27.53 43.75
N SER A 191 42.92 -27.18 43.89
CA SER A 191 43.96 -27.00 42.88
C SER A 191 44.26 -28.29 42.11
N VAL A 192 44.73 -28.20 40.85
CA VAL A 192 46.00 -28.82 40.33
C VAL A 192 46.14 -28.66 38.80
N ASN A 193 47.26 -28.03 38.46
CA ASN A 193 48.06 -27.90 37.23
C ASN A 193 47.99 -28.92 36.06
N SER A 194 48.01 -28.33 34.83
CA SER A 194 48.92 -28.56 33.67
C SER A 194 48.92 -29.92 32.90
N PRO A 195 49.67 -30.06 31.77
CA PRO A 195 49.66 -29.33 30.49
C PRO A 195 49.62 -30.28 29.25
N GLY A 196 49.63 -29.73 28.02
CA GLY A 196 49.77 -30.50 26.75
C GLY A 196 51.12 -31.23 26.58
N PRO A 197 51.30 -32.03 25.50
CA PRO A 197 52.09 -31.50 24.38
C PRO A 197 51.77 -32.04 22.96
N ASN A 198 52.34 -31.33 21.98
CA ASN A 198 52.47 -31.63 20.55
C ASN A 198 53.14 -32.98 20.23
N SER A 199 52.90 -33.49 19.00
CA SER A 199 53.91 -34.24 18.24
C SER A 199 53.62 -34.20 16.74
N ASP A 200 54.51 -33.53 16.00
CA ASP A 200 54.76 -33.72 14.58
C ASP A 200 55.34 -35.11 14.31
N SER A 201 55.06 -35.69 13.13
CA SER A 201 56.00 -36.57 12.40
C SER A 201 55.52 -36.75 10.96
N GLU A 202 56.31 -36.21 10.03
CA GLU A 202 56.37 -36.60 8.63
C GLU A 202 56.96 -38.03 8.52
N GLU A 203 56.45 -38.86 7.61
CA GLU A 203 57.33 -39.69 6.78
C GLU A 203 56.65 -40.14 5.47
N GLN A 204 57.40 -39.94 4.40
CA GLN A 204 57.19 -40.37 3.02
C GLN A 204 57.49 -41.88 2.87
N ILE A 205 56.84 -42.57 1.91
CA ILE A 205 57.46 -43.39 0.83
C ILE A 205 56.40 -44.26 0.09
N GLN A 206 56.25 -43.95 -1.21
CA GLN A 206 56.09 -44.77 -2.44
C GLN A 206 55.06 -45.94 -2.58
N ASN A 207 54.14 -45.71 -3.54
CA ASN A 207 53.76 -46.48 -4.76
C ASN A 207 53.61 -48.02 -4.74
N THR A 208 52.46 -48.52 -5.23
CA THR A 208 52.27 -49.39 -6.45
C THR A 208 50.75 -49.71 -6.65
N PRO A 209 50.22 -49.87 -7.89
CA PRO A 209 48.79 -49.75 -8.20
C PRO A 209 48.06 -51.09 -8.42
N VAL A 210 46.77 -51.18 -8.09
CA VAL A 210 45.93 -52.35 -8.44
C VAL A 210 44.48 -51.95 -8.79
N ALA A 211 44.12 -52.33 -10.02
CA ALA A 211 42.83 -52.72 -10.60
C ALA A 211 41.51 -51.96 -10.31
N ARG A 212 40.98 -51.41 -11.40
CA ARG A 212 39.60 -51.03 -11.73
C ARG A 212 38.63 -52.20 -11.54
N PRO A 213 37.37 -51.94 -11.13
CA PRO A 213 36.27 -52.44 -11.97
C PRO A 213 35.19 -51.40 -12.25
N GLU A 214 34.73 -51.49 -13.50
CA GLU A 214 33.34 -51.33 -13.96
C GLU A 214 32.58 -50.03 -13.69
N GLN A 215 32.61 -49.18 -14.72
CA GLN A 215 31.58 -48.18 -14.99
C GLN A 215 30.24 -48.87 -15.25
N VAL A 216 29.37 -48.87 -14.25
CA VAL A 216 27.93 -49.01 -14.44
C VAL A 216 27.43 -47.68 -15.02
N ARG A 217 26.82 -47.78 -16.20
CA ARG A 217 26.32 -46.67 -17.00
C ARG A 217 25.13 -46.03 -16.26
N GLU A 218 25.34 -44.82 -15.79
CA GLU A 218 24.37 -43.91 -15.17
C GLU A 218 23.04 -43.87 -15.94
N LEU A 219 21.97 -44.28 -15.27
CA LEU A 219 20.63 -43.70 -15.44
C LEU A 219 20.17 -43.14 -14.08
N PRO A 220 20.55 -41.89 -13.73
CA PRO A 220 19.78 -41.12 -12.75
C PRO A 220 19.52 -39.70 -13.26
N SER A 221 18.77 -39.53 -14.34
CA SER A 221 18.36 -38.19 -14.81
C SER A 221 16.92 -37.82 -14.45
N GLU A 222 16.02 -38.79 -14.25
CA GLU A 222 14.58 -38.52 -14.06
C GLU A 222 14.22 -38.14 -12.62
N ILE A 223 14.85 -38.76 -11.62
CA ILE A 223 14.60 -38.46 -10.19
C ILE A 223 15.16 -37.08 -9.81
N GLY A 224 16.32 -36.71 -10.36
CA GLY A 224 16.90 -35.37 -10.17
C GLY A 224 16.05 -34.27 -10.82
N GLN A 225 15.53 -34.53 -12.03
CA GLN A 225 14.61 -33.60 -12.70
C GLN A 225 13.30 -33.42 -11.92
N LEU A 226 12.72 -34.49 -11.37
CA LEU A 226 11.51 -34.38 -10.54
C LEU A 226 11.77 -33.60 -9.25
N GLY A 227 12.95 -33.75 -8.65
CA GLY A 227 13.38 -32.98 -7.47
C GLY A 227 13.46 -31.47 -7.77
N GLU A 228 14.09 -31.10 -8.89
CA GLU A 228 14.16 -29.70 -9.33
C GLU A 228 12.79 -29.13 -9.70
N ILE A 229 11.93 -29.90 -10.39
CA ILE A 229 10.56 -29.47 -10.71
C ILE A 229 9.74 -29.25 -9.44
N MET A 230 9.84 -30.13 -8.43
CA MET A 230 9.14 -29.95 -7.16
C MET A 230 9.66 -28.75 -6.36
N LYS A 231 10.95 -28.43 -6.49
CA LYS A 231 11.54 -27.24 -5.87
C LYS A 231 11.07 -25.97 -6.57
N GLU A 232 11.12 -25.93 -7.91
CA GLU A 232 10.61 -24.81 -8.72
C GLU A 232 9.11 -24.58 -8.49
N MET A 233 8.31 -25.64 -8.46
CA MET A 233 6.89 -25.56 -8.13
C MET A 233 6.65 -25.01 -6.72
N ARG A 234 7.47 -25.39 -5.74
CA ARG A 234 7.39 -24.88 -4.36
C ARG A 234 7.75 -23.41 -4.29
N ASP A 235 8.79 -22.98 -4.99
CA ASP A 235 9.23 -21.59 -5.03
C ASP A 235 8.18 -20.71 -5.74
N ALA A 236 7.64 -21.15 -6.89
CA ALA A 236 6.53 -20.48 -7.58
C ALA A 236 5.24 -20.43 -6.74
N THR A 237 4.97 -21.48 -5.94
CA THR A 237 3.84 -21.51 -4.99
C THR A 237 4.04 -20.50 -3.86
N ARG A 238 5.28 -20.34 -3.36
CA ARG A 238 5.60 -19.34 -2.33
C ARG A 238 5.53 -17.92 -2.86
N GLU A 239 6.02 -17.70 -4.08
CA GLU A 239 5.95 -16.41 -4.76
C GLU A 239 4.50 -16.02 -5.05
N SER A 240 3.70 -16.93 -5.64
CA SER A 240 2.28 -16.68 -5.90
C SER A 240 1.50 -16.41 -4.63
N LYS A 241 1.81 -17.06 -3.51
CA LYS A 241 1.26 -16.70 -2.19
C LYS A 241 1.53 -15.24 -1.82
N GLY A 242 2.77 -14.77 -1.97
CA GLY A 242 3.11 -13.38 -1.67
C GLY A 242 2.34 -12.37 -2.53
N VAL A 243 2.16 -12.68 -3.82
CA VAL A 243 1.36 -11.87 -4.74
C VAL A 243 -0.12 -11.86 -4.34
N LEU A 244 -0.68 -13.03 -4.02
CA LEU A 244 -2.08 -13.17 -3.63
C LEU A 244 -2.36 -12.51 -2.27
N ASP A 245 -1.47 -12.63 -1.29
CA ASP A 245 -1.57 -11.92 -0.01
C ASP A 245 -1.54 -10.39 -0.23
N ASN A 246 -0.68 -9.91 -1.12
CA ASN A 246 -0.60 -8.49 -1.50
C ASN A 246 -1.90 -8.01 -2.18
N MET A 247 -2.43 -8.78 -3.14
CA MET A 247 -3.71 -8.47 -3.78
C MET A 247 -4.86 -8.49 -2.79
N ASN A 248 -4.94 -9.50 -1.92
CA ASN A 248 -5.94 -9.60 -0.87
C ASN A 248 -5.93 -8.34 0.00
N ARG A 249 -4.75 -7.89 0.44
CA ARG A 249 -4.61 -6.67 1.24
C ARG A 249 -4.91 -5.37 0.49
N MET A 250 -4.57 -5.28 -0.80
CA MET A 250 -4.98 -4.15 -1.64
C MET A 250 -6.49 -4.08 -1.75
N LEU A 251 -7.15 -5.21 -2.00
CA LEU A 251 -8.60 -5.28 -2.08
C LEU A 251 -9.23 -4.90 -0.73
N MET A 252 -8.65 -5.35 0.38
CA MET A 252 -9.04 -4.91 1.73
C MET A 252 -8.89 -3.41 1.93
N SER A 253 -7.80 -2.81 1.45
CA SER A 253 -7.59 -1.35 1.50
C SER A 253 -8.67 -0.62 0.68
N ILE A 254 -8.90 -1.04 -0.57
CA ILE A 254 -9.93 -0.47 -1.44
C ILE A 254 -11.32 -0.56 -0.77
N LYS A 255 -11.60 -1.67 -0.09
CA LYS A 255 -12.86 -1.85 0.63
C LYS A 255 -12.95 -0.98 1.89
N ARG A 256 -11.89 -0.90 2.70
CA ARG A 256 -11.82 0.02 3.85
C ARG A 256 -11.97 1.49 3.43
N ASP A 257 -11.56 1.79 2.20
CA ASP A 257 -11.60 3.13 1.62
C ASP A 257 -12.96 3.53 1.05
N GLN A 258 -13.89 2.58 0.91
CA GLN A 258 -15.28 2.85 0.54
C GLN A 258 -16.05 3.37 1.76
N LEU A 259 -15.81 4.63 2.11
CA LEU A 259 -16.57 5.34 3.13
C LEU A 259 -17.90 5.82 2.54
N MET A 260 -19.02 5.35 3.09
CA MET A 260 -20.32 5.99 2.84
C MET A 260 -20.40 7.25 3.70
N VAL A 261 -20.08 8.40 3.13
CA VAL A 261 -20.29 9.71 3.77
C VAL A 261 -21.70 10.18 3.45
N ARG A 262 -22.57 10.12 4.46
CA ARG A 262 -23.93 10.66 4.41
C ARG A 262 -23.99 11.97 5.19
N PRO A 263 -24.06 13.13 4.53
CA PRO A 263 -24.39 14.39 5.21
C PRO A 263 -25.82 14.33 5.77
N LEU A 264 -25.99 14.65 7.05
CA LEU A 264 -27.28 14.83 7.72
C LEU A 264 -27.31 16.22 8.35
N GLY A 265 -27.88 17.19 7.63
CA GLY A 265 -28.01 18.57 8.10
C GLY A 265 -26.65 19.20 8.38
N THR A 266 -26.35 19.49 9.65
CA THR A 266 -25.11 20.18 10.08
C THR A 266 -23.96 19.25 10.43
N TYR A 267 -24.12 17.93 10.29
CA TYR A 267 -23.07 16.94 10.57
C TYR A 267 -22.94 15.92 9.45
N HIS A 268 -21.76 15.31 9.34
CA HIS A 268 -21.49 14.22 8.41
C HIS A 268 -21.54 12.89 9.16
N VAL A 269 -22.32 11.93 8.66
CA VAL A 269 -22.30 10.55 9.15
C VAL A 269 -21.42 9.75 8.20
N VAL A 270 -20.32 9.24 8.71
CA VAL A 270 -19.49 8.28 7.99
C VAL A 270 -19.92 6.90 8.47
N GLN A 271 -20.47 6.09 7.58
CA GLN A 271 -20.84 4.72 7.86
C GLN A 271 -19.86 3.79 7.17
N THR A 272 -19.27 2.89 7.96
CA THR A 272 -18.23 1.96 7.49
C THR A 272 -18.53 0.57 8.05
N ASP A 273 -18.22 -0.45 7.26
CA ASP A 273 -18.14 -1.83 7.74
C ASP A 273 -16.66 -2.23 7.72
N PRO A 274 -15.92 -1.90 8.79
CA PRO A 274 -14.48 -2.01 8.76
C PRO A 274 -14.04 -3.48 8.79
N LEU A 275 -12.87 -3.71 8.22
CA LEU A 275 -12.27 -5.03 8.14
C LEU A 275 -11.18 -5.19 9.21
N ASN A 276 -11.13 -6.33 9.89
CA ASN A 276 -10.01 -6.66 10.80
C ASN A 276 -8.73 -7.04 10.03
N GLN A 277 -7.68 -7.41 10.75
CA GLN A 277 -6.40 -7.81 10.16
C GLN A 277 -6.49 -9.10 9.32
N GLN A 278 -7.53 -9.92 9.53
CA GLN A 278 -7.69 -11.23 8.91
C GLN A 278 -8.48 -11.23 7.60
N GLY A 279 -9.14 -10.14 7.21
CA GLY A 279 -10.05 -10.19 6.04
C GLY A 279 -11.52 -10.09 6.36
N THR A 280 -11.90 -10.18 7.63
CA THR A 280 -13.28 -10.38 8.06
C THR A 280 -13.95 -9.03 8.27
N LEU A 281 -15.20 -8.89 7.80
CA LEU A 281 -16.01 -7.69 8.05
C LEU A 281 -16.51 -7.69 9.50
N ALA A 282 -16.72 -6.50 10.05
CA ALA A 282 -17.30 -6.36 11.38
C ALA A 282 -18.72 -6.98 11.40
N SER A 283 -19.51 -6.75 10.34
CA SER A 283 -20.85 -7.35 10.19
C SER A 283 -20.85 -8.89 10.18
N GLU A 284 -19.86 -9.52 9.55
CA GLU A 284 -19.69 -10.98 9.55
C GLU A 284 -19.38 -11.53 10.94
N SER A 285 -18.75 -10.71 11.80
CA SER A 285 -18.49 -11.02 13.21
C SER A 285 -19.67 -10.65 14.12
N GLY A 286 -20.84 -10.33 13.53
CA GLY A 286 -22.05 -9.94 14.24
C GLY A 286 -21.96 -8.57 14.90
N LEU A 287 -21.07 -7.69 14.43
CA LEU A 287 -20.97 -6.30 14.90
C LEU A 287 -21.84 -5.38 14.03
N PRO A 288 -22.47 -4.36 14.62
CA PRO A 288 -23.20 -3.36 13.84
C PRO A 288 -22.21 -2.49 13.05
N GLN A 289 -22.59 -2.00 11.87
CA GLN A 289 -21.73 -1.11 11.10
C GLN A 289 -21.28 0.12 11.91
N LEU A 290 -20.00 0.46 11.78
CA LEU A 290 -19.38 1.56 12.50
C LEU A 290 -19.90 2.88 11.91
N ARG A 291 -20.61 3.65 12.74
CA ARG A 291 -21.12 4.98 12.37
C ARG A 291 -20.38 6.04 13.15
N CYS A 292 -19.74 6.95 12.43
CA CYS A 292 -19.02 8.08 13.00
C CYS A 292 -19.73 9.39 12.63
N TYR A 293 -20.06 10.19 13.63
CA TYR A 293 -20.62 11.53 13.47
C TYR A 293 -19.48 12.55 13.52
N SER A 294 -19.25 13.25 12.42
CA SER A 294 -18.32 14.38 12.36
C SER A 294 -19.10 15.69 12.44
N TYR A 295 -18.77 16.51 13.45
CA TYR A 295 -19.35 17.83 13.67
C TYR A 295 -18.36 18.90 13.15
N PRO A 296 -18.55 19.42 11.93
CA PRO A 296 -17.57 20.32 11.30
C PRO A 296 -17.30 21.57 12.13
N ASN A 297 -18.31 22.12 12.81
CA ASN A 297 -18.17 23.33 13.63
C ASN A 297 -17.33 23.13 14.90
N SER A 298 -17.23 21.91 15.42
CA SER A 298 -16.49 21.62 16.66
C SER A 298 -15.25 20.75 16.44
N GLY A 299 -15.04 20.24 15.22
CA GLY A 299 -14.00 19.26 14.91
C GLY A 299 -14.15 17.94 15.70
N ARG A 300 -15.31 17.72 16.35
CA ARG A 300 -15.54 16.54 17.18
C ARG A 300 -15.99 15.40 16.29
N VAL A 301 -15.37 14.25 16.45
CA VAL A 301 -15.84 13.00 15.86
C VAL A 301 -16.32 12.10 17.00
N GLN A 302 -17.52 11.56 16.88
CA GLN A 302 -18.11 10.66 17.87
C GLN A 302 -18.53 9.36 17.20
N VAL A 303 -18.31 8.24 17.88
CA VAL A 303 -18.72 6.92 17.40
C VAL A 303 -20.12 6.58 17.95
N SER A 304 -21.00 6.06 17.11
CA SER A 304 -22.39 5.71 17.45
C SER A 304 -22.51 4.32 18.11
N LEU A 305 -21.66 4.01 19.09
CA LEU A 305 -21.62 2.68 19.70
C LEU A 305 -21.86 2.74 21.21
N ASN A 306 -22.52 1.71 21.74
CA ASN A 306 -22.55 1.48 23.18
C ASN A 306 -21.24 0.84 23.66
N ASP A 307 -21.04 0.77 24.98
CA ASP A 307 -19.75 0.38 25.56
C ASP A 307 -19.41 -1.08 25.23
N ASP A 308 -20.40 -1.98 25.20
CA ASP A 308 -20.24 -3.38 24.80
C ASP A 308 -19.81 -3.50 23.32
N GLN A 309 -20.42 -2.71 22.44
CA GLN A 309 -20.06 -2.68 21.02
C GLN A 309 -18.65 -2.13 20.82
N ILE A 310 -18.26 -1.10 21.57
CA ILE A 310 -16.89 -0.55 21.54
C ILE A 310 -15.89 -1.63 21.97
N ALA A 311 -16.15 -2.34 23.07
CA ALA A 311 -15.27 -3.39 23.56
C ALA A 311 -15.11 -4.54 22.55
N ARG A 312 -16.21 -4.99 21.94
CA ARG A 312 -16.17 -6.02 20.88
C ARG A 312 -15.45 -5.53 19.62
N TYR A 313 -15.56 -4.25 19.28
CA TYR A 313 -14.79 -3.67 18.18
C TYR A 313 -13.29 -3.61 18.49
N LEU A 314 -12.91 -3.27 19.72
CA LEU A 314 -11.52 -3.29 20.17
C LEU A 314 -10.92 -4.70 20.08
N GLU A 315 -11.64 -5.71 20.56
CA GLU A 315 -11.27 -7.12 20.41
C GLU A 315 -11.16 -7.52 18.93
N PHE A 316 -12.16 -7.16 18.13
CA PHE A 316 -12.20 -7.46 16.69
C PHE A 316 -10.97 -6.94 15.94
N PHE A 317 -10.45 -5.77 16.33
CA PHE A 317 -9.21 -5.22 15.78
C PHE A 317 -7.94 -5.73 16.47
N GLY A 318 -8.07 -6.48 17.56
CA GLY A 318 -6.95 -6.95 18.38
C GLY A 318 -6.20 -5.82 19.08
N VAL A 319 -6.90 -4.76 19.50
CA VAL A 319 -6.29 -3.59 20.17
C VAL A 319 -6.99 -3.22 21.46
N GLY A 320 -6.36 -2.37 22.26
CA GLY A 320 -6.99 -1.83 23.46
C GLY A 320 -7.22 -2.88 24.54
N ALA A 321 -6.35 -3.89 24.63
CA ALA A 321 -6.43 -4.94 25.66
C ALA A 321 -6.53 -4.37 27.09
N ALA A 322 -5.89 -3.23 27.36
CA ALA A 322 -5.99 -2.54 28.66
C ALA A 322 -7.31 -1.77 28.89
N LEU A 323 -8.15 -1.66 27.87
CA LEU A 323 -9.45 -0.98 27.88
C LEU A 323 -10.61 -1.97 27.95
N ILE A 324 -10.33 -3.28 27.85
CA ILE A 324 -11.33 -4.36 27.93
C ILE A 324 -11.04 -5.24 29.15
N ASN A 325 -12.10 -5.71 29.80
CA ASN A 325 -12.03 -6.75 30.84
C ASN A 325 -12.45 -8.09 30.23
N GLU A 326 -11.62 -9.13 30.38
CA GLU A 326 -11.82 -10.44 29.75
C GLU A 326 -12.40 -11.52 30.70
N ASP A 327 -12.82 -11.15 31.91
CA ASP A 327 -13.13 -12.13 32.96
C ASP A 327 -14.30 -13.09 32.64
N GLU A 328 -15.44 -12.56 32.13
CA GLU A 328 -16.63 -13.38 31.79
C GLU A 328 -17.37 -12.90 30.52
N GLU A 329 -17.46 -11.58 30.33
CA GLU A 329 -17.99 -10.96 29.12
C GLU A 329 -17.09 -9.78 28.76
N ILE A 330 -16.79 -9.62 27.47
CA ILE A 330 -15.95 -8.55 26.95
C ILE A 330 -16.64 -7.22 27.19
N LYS A 331 -16.17 -6.52 28.22
CA LYS A 331 -16.74 -5.25 28.67
C LYS A 331 -15.67 -4.19 28.68
N LEU A 332 -16.08 -2.97 28.36
CA LEU A 332 -15.20 -1.83 28.45
C LEU A 332 -14.91 -1.51 29.93
N VAL A 333 -13.66 -1.16 30.23
CA VAL A 333 -13.29 -0.69 31.57
C VAL A 333 -14.05 0.60 31.89
N ASP A 334 -14.65 0.68 33.09
CA ASP A 334 -15.43 1.84 33.52
C ASP A 334 -14.64 3.16 33.39
N GLY A 335 -15.26 4.16 32.78
CA GLY A 335 -14.65 5.46 32.55
C GLY A 335 -13.63 5.53 31.41
N LYS A 336 -13.43 4.45 30.64
CA LYS A 336 -12.48 4.39 29.50
C LYS A 336 -13.11 4.60 28.12
N LYS A 337 -14.39 4.95 28.04
CA LYS A 337 -15.12 5.18 26.78
C LYS A 337 -14.43 6.14 25.83
N ASP A 338 -14.06 7.33 26.29
CA ASP A 338 -13.43 8.34 25.43
C ASP A 338 -12.08 7.89 24.86
N GLU A 339 -11.31 7.11 25.64
CA GLU A 339 -10.03 6.55 25.21
C GLU A 339 -10.23 5.46 24.15
N ALA A 340 -11.22 4.59 24.36
CA ALA A 340 -11.61 3.54 23.44
C ALA A 340 -12.17 4.08 22.11
N GLU A 341 -13.07 5.09 22.16
CA GLU A 341 -13.57 5.75 20.96
C GLU A 341 -12.43 6.40 20.16
N ARG A 342 -11.48 7.06 20.83
CA ARG A 342 -10.29 7.61 20.15
C ARG A 342 -9.46 6.53 19.50
N LEU A 343 -9.27 5.38 20.17
CA LEU A 343 -8.50 4.26 19.64
C LEU A 343 -9.18 3.65 18.40
N LEU A 344 -10.51 3.47 18.42
CA LEU A 344 -11.27 3.00 17.25
C LEU A 344 -11.22 4.00 16.09
N LEU A 345 -11.28 5.30 16.36
CA LEU A 345 -11.10 6.34 15.35
C LEU A 345 -9.64 6.47 14.87
N ALA A 346 -8.69 5.96 15.64
CA ALA A 346 -7.27 5.92 15.28
C ALA A 346 -6.88 4.66 14.50
N GLN A 347 -7.69 3.61 14.50
CA GLN A 347 -7.48 2.42 13.64
C GLN A 347 -7.50 2.78 12.15
N ASP A 348 -8.14 3.88 11.77
CA ASP A 348 -8.11 4.42 10.40
C ASP A 348 -6.97 5.46 10.19
N LYS A 349 -6.06 5.61 11.16
CA LYS A 349 -4.95 6.58 11.11
C LYS A 349 -3.62 5.85 11.08
N SER A 350 -2.85 6.12 10.02
CA SER A 350 -1.45 5.71 9.92
C SER A 350 -0.65 6.22 11.12
N VAL A 351 0.04 5.31 11.81
CA VAL A 351 0.94 5.65 12.92
C VAL A 351 2.38 5.58 12.41
N PHE A 352 3.11 6.69 12.51
CA PHE A 352 4.51 6.78 12.10
C PHE A 352 5.40 6.82 13.34
N ILE A 353 6.18 5.75 13.52
CA ILE A 353 7.14 5.64 14.61
C ILE A 353 8.49 6.14 14.10
N PRO A 354 9.07 7.20 14.69
CA PRO A 354 10.39 7.67 14.31
C PRO A 354 11.49 6.72 14.80
N PRO A 355 12.65 6.66 14.11
CA PRO A 355 13.82 5.97 14.65
C PRO A 355 14.36 6.71 15.87
N GLU A 356 14.94 5.96 16.81
CA GLU A 356 15.59 6.52 18.00
C GLU A 356 16.81 7.38 17.62
N LEU A 357 16.90 8.57 18.21
CA LEU A 357 18.02 9.48 18.00
C LEU A 357 19.10 9.27 19.08
N PRO A 358 20.37 9.09 18.69
CA PRO A 358 21.50 9.15 19.61
C PRO A 358 21.58 10.49 20.35
N LEU A 359 22.10 10.48 21.59
CA LEU A 359 22.21 11.67 22.45
C LEU A 359 22.98 12.86 21.84
N HIS A 360 23.85 12.60 20.87
CA HIS A 360 24.64 13.64 20.20
C HIS A 360 23.86 14.34 19.07
N ILE A 361 22.69 13.83 18.67
CA ILE A 361 21.83 14.43 17.66
C ILE A 361 20.76 15.24 18.41
N PRO A 362 20.73 16.57 18.26
CA PRO A 362 19.81 17.40 19.02
C PRO A 362 18.37 17.19 18.55
N GLY A 363 17.45 17.18 19.52
CA GLY A 363 16.01 17.08 19.30
C GLY A 363 15.41 15.77 19.82
N ALA A 364 14.08 15.68 19.77
CA ALA A 364 13.33 14.45 19.99
C ALA A 364 12.26 14.35 18.91
N LEU A 365 12.09 13.14 18.36
CA LEU A 365 11.01 12.86 17.42
C LEU A 365 9.90 12.14 18.16
N ASN A 366 8.69 12.69 18.06
CA ASN A 366 7.50 12.07 18.63
C ASN A 366 6.86 11.15 17.59
N GLN A 367 6.14 10.13 18.08
CA GLN A 367 5.24 9.35 17.25
C GLN A 367 4.16 10.26 16.64
N VAL A 368 3.93 10.12 15.34
CA VAL A 368 2.90 10.88 14.61
C VAL A 368 1.71 9.96 14.34
N VAL A 369 0.50 10.40 14.69
CA VAL A 369 -0.74 9.65 14.46
C VAL A 369 -1.64 10.40 13.49
N GLY A 370 -1.89 9.80 12.32
CA GLY A 370 -2.66 10.40 11.24
C GLY A 370 -1.81 11.30 10.36
N ALA A 371 -2.41 12.38 9.85
CA ALA A 371 -1.70 13.28 8.95
C ALA A 371 -0.75 14.20 9.74
N PRO A 372 0.53 14.27 9.36
CA PRO A 372 1.51 15.08 10.07
C PRO A 372 1.22 16.58 9.96
N SER A 373 1.55 17.29 11.03
CA SER A 373 1.61 18.74 11.13
C SER A 373 2.91 19.31 10.55
N ASP A 374 2.95 20.63 10.36
CA ASP A 374 4.18 21.34 9.96
C ASP A 374 5.31 21.12 10.97
N GLU A 375 5.02 21.14 12.26
CA GLU A 375 6.04 20.98 13.31
C GLU A 375 6.63 19.57 13.34
N GLU A 376 5.82 18.53 13.11
CA GLU A 376 6.30 17.15 13.01
C GLU A 376 7.22 16.96 11.81
N ILE A 377 6.85 17.51 10.64
CA ILE A 377 7.68 17.47 9.43
C ILE A 377 8.98 18.29 9.62
N LYS A 378 8.90 19.48 10.24
CA LYS A 378 10.10 20.27 10.57
C LYS A 378 11.03 19.53 11.51
N SER A 379 10.50 18.88 12.54
CA SER A 379 11.30 18.14 13.52
C SER A 379 12.01 16.96 12.85
N ALA A 380 11.31 16.18 12.03
CA ALA A 380 11.90 15.10 11.23
C ALA A 380 12.95 15.62 10.23
N GLN A 381 12.66 16.71 9.52
CA GLN A 381 13.61 17.34 8.59
C GLN A 381 14.86 17.84 9.32
N SER A 382 14.70 18.46 10.49
CA SER A 382 15.82 18.97 11.28
C SER A 382 16.70 17.83 11.80
N ALA A 383 16.09 16.76 12.31
CA ALA A 383 16.82 15.57 12.75
C ALA A 383 17.61 14.95 11.59
N LEU A 384 16.98 14.75 10.43
CA LEU A 384 17.63 14.23 9.23
C LEU A 384 18.84 15.10 8.81
N ARG A 385 18.66 16.42 8.74
CA ARG A 385 19.75 17.36 8.42
C ARG A 385 20.90 17.28 9.42
N ASN A 386 20.59 17.17 10.72
CA ASN A 386 21.62 17.04 11.75
C ASN A 386 22.45 15.77 11.54
N VAL A 387 21.81 14.65 11.20
CA VAL A 387 22.52 13.39 10.88
C VAL A 387 23.34 13.53 9.60
N GLU A 388 22.80 14.17 8.57
CA GLU A 388 23.50 14.39 7.31
C GLU A 388 24.73 15.29 7.48
N ASN A 389 24.66 16.33 8.31
CA ASN A 389 25.80 17.18 8.63
C ASN A 389 26.95 16.41 9.32
N LEU A 390 26.64 15.31 10.01
CA LEU A 390 27.66 14.44 10.59
C LEU A 390 28.42 13.63 9.53
N SER A 391 28.01 13.62 8.26
CA SER A 391 28.75 12.92 7.19
C SER A 391 30.18 13.42 6.99
N ILE A 392 30.46 14.65 7.44
CA ILE A 392 31.82 15.24 7.46
C ILE A 392 32.71 14.54 8.51
N SER A 393 32.09 13.89 9.51
CA SER A 393 32.74 13.16 10.60
C SER A 393 32.36 11.67 10.55
N PRO A 394 33.08 10.83 9.80
CA PRO A 394 32.72 9.42 9.59
C PRO A 394 32.52 8.59 10.87
N GLN A 395 33.15 8.99 11.98
CA GLN A 395 33.00 8.30 13.27
C GLN A 395 31.66 8.55 13.96
N LEU A 396 30.99 9.65 13.63
CA LEU A 396 29.69 10.04 14.19
C LEU A 396 28.55 9.79 13.20
N PHE A 397 28.88 9.59 11.92
CA PHE A 397 27.88 9.34 10.89
C PHE A 397 27.39 7.89 10.93
N ASP A 398 26.12 7.71 11.24
CA ASP A 398 25.40 6.45 11.13
C ASP A 398 24.57 6.45 9.84
N ALA A 399 25.02 5.69 8.84
CA ALA A 399 24.33 5.54 7.55
C ALA A 399 22.95 4.91 7.69
N ASP A 400 22.78 4.00 8.65
CA ASP A 400 21.54 3.26 8.88
C ASP A 400 20.50 4.16 9.54
N LEU A 401 20.93 4.98 10.50
CA LEU A 401 20.07 6.02 11.08
C LEU A 401 19.66 7.07 10.04
N SER A 402 20.61 7.55 9.22
CA SER A 402 20.33 8.52 8.15
C SER A 402 19.28 8.00 7.17
N MET A 403 19.39 6.74 6.75
CA MET A 403 18.41 6.09 5.87
C MET A 403 17.05 5.92 6.56
N ARG A 404 17.01 5.42 7.82
CA ARG A 404 15.75 5.27 8.56
C ARG A 404 15.03 6.60 8.77
N LEU A 405 15.78 7.68 9.05
CA LEU A 405 15.23 9.03 9.16
C LEU A 405 14.73 9.56 7.81
N SER A 406 15.45 9.29 6.73
CA SER A 406 15.03 9.66 5.38
C SER A 406 13.72 8.96 5.00
N GLN A 407 13.60 7.65 5.27
CA GLN A 407 12.37 6.91 5.08
C GLN A 407 11.24 7.41 5.98
N HIS A 408 11.51 7.70 7.25
CA HIS A 408 10.48 8.25 8.15
C HIS A 408 9.98 9.62 7.67
N PHE A 409 10.88 10.52 7.27
CA PHE A 409 10.53 11.81 6.70
C PHE A 409 9.71 11.67 5.41
N PHE A 410 10.10 10.75 4.52
CA PHE A 410 9.34 10.40 3.31
C PHE A 410 7.91 9.97 3.66
N ASN A 411 7.76 9.05 4.62
CA ASN A 411 6.45 8.53 5.04
C ASN A 411 5.54 9.67 5.55
N LEU A 412 6.10 10.62 6.32
CA LEU A 412 5.36 11.80 6.78
C LEU A 412 4.92 12.71 5.61
N GLN A 413 5.82 13.00 4.67
CA GLN A 413 5.50 13.80 3.49
C GLN A 413 4.41 13.15 2.63
N PHE A 414 4.47 11.83 2.46
CA PHE A 414 3.45 11.08 1.74
C PHE A 414 2.09 11.12 2.45
N ALA A 415 2.07 10.91 3.78
CA ALA A 415 0.84 10.98 4.57
C ALA A 415 0.17 12.35 4.46
N ARG A 416 0.97 13.43 4.51
CA ARG A 416 0.48 14.79 4.28
C ARG A 416 -0.04 14.99 2.86
N TYR A 417 0.72 14.55 1.86
CA TYR A 417 0.33 14.63 0.45
C TYR A 417 -1.03 13.96 0.22
N MET A 418 -1.25 12.77 0.78
CA MET A 418 -2.52 12.05 0.69
C MET A 418 -3.69 12.82 1.33
N ARG A 419 -3.46 13.46 2.49
CA ARG A 419 -4.46 14.31 3.12
C ARG A 419 -4.80 15.53 2.27
N GLU A 420 -3.78 16.25 1.78
CA GLU A 420 -3.99 17.46 0.97
C GLU A 420 -4.69 17.14 -0.35
N SER A 421 -4.37 15.98 -0.94
CA SER A 421 -5.01 15.48 -2.16
C SER A 421 -6.48 15.13 -1.94
N SER A 422 -6.79 14.41 -0.87
CA SER A 422 -8.18 14.10 -0.51
C SER A 422 -9.01 15.34 -0.11
N ALA A 423 -8.36 16.41 0.36
CA ALA A 423 -8.99 17.69 0.64
C ALA A 423 -9.25 18.55 -0.62
N GLY A 424 -8.80 18.11 -1.80
CA GLY A 424 -8.92 18.87 -3.04
C GLY A 424 -7.97 20.08 -3.12
N GLN A 425 -6.98 20.16 -2.22
CA GLN A 425 -6.13 21.36 -2.09
C GLN A 425 -5.13 21.53 -3.24
N PHE A 426 -4.98 20.53 -4.12
CA PHE A 426 -4.21 20.61 -5.37
C PHE A 426 -5.03 21.04 -6.59
N VAL A 427 -6.31 21.37 -6.42
CA VAL A 427 -7.17 21.94 -7.46
C VAL A 427 -7.56 23.34 -7.02
N SER A 428 -6.72 24.33 -7.32
CA SER A 428 -7.20 25.72 -7.32
C SER A 428 -8.14 25.87 -8.50
N GLU A 429 -9.44 25.91 -8.24
CA GLU A 429 -10.46 26.41 -9.15
C GLU A 429 -10.26 27.92 -9.37
N SER A 430 -9.21 28.31 -10.08
CA SER A 430 -9.24 29.58 -10.79
C SER A 430 -9.98 29.33 -12.10
N GLU A 431 -11.27 29.68 -12.14
CA GLU A 431 -12.05 29.69 -13.38
C GLU A 431 -11.25 30.42 -14.47
N PRO A 432 -10.99 29.78 -15.63
CA PRO A 432 -10.35 30.47 -16.73
C PRO A 432 -11.35 31.50 -17.29
N GLU A 433 -11.07 32.78 -17.07
CA GLU A 433 -11.72 33.86 -17.80
C GLU A 433 -11.49 33.67 -19.31
N GLY A 434 -12.53 33.19 -19.99
CA GLY A 434 -12.83 33.40 -21.41
C GLY A 434 -11.69 33.23 -22.41
N ALA A 435 -11.47 32.01 -22.90
CA ALA A 435 -10.79 31.78 -24.16
C ALA A 435 -11.66 30.97 -25.14
N CYS A 436 -11.74 31.50 -26.36
CA CYS A 436 -12.64 31.17 -27.45
C CYS A 436 -12.44 29.74 -28.02
N LEU A 437 -13.54 29.03 -28.25
CA LEU A 437 -13.58 27.72 -28.92
C LEU A 437 -13.10 27.83 -30.37
N THR A 438 -12.13 26.99 -30.75
CA THR A 438 -11.82 26.73 -32.16
C THR A 438 -12.02 25.23 -32.44
N GLU A 439 -12.84 24.93 -33.45
CA GLU A 439 -13.24 23.59 -33.88
C GLU A 439 -12.04 22.70 -34.27
N SER A 440 -12.00 21.49 -33.71
CA SER A 440 -11.11 20.40 -34.14
C SER A 440 -11.84 19.40 -35.04
N ARG A 441 -11.27 19.15 -36.21
CA ARG A 441 -11.69 18.20 -37.26
C ARG A 441 -11.43 16.73 -36.85
N PRO A 442 -12.17 15.73 -37.38
CA PRO A 442 -11.99 14.33 -36.99
C PRO A 442 -10.84 13.66 -37.74
N ILE A 443 -10.06 12.85 -37.00
CA ILE A 443 -9.05 11.93 -37.53
C ILE A 443 -9.70 10.57 -37.76
N GLN A 444 -9.39 9.97 -38.91
CA GLN A 444 -9.91 8.70 -39.40
C GLN A 444 -8.99 7.56 -38.92
N GLU A 445 -9.52 6.60 -38.16
CA GLU A 445 -8.79 5.39 -37.73
C GLU A 445 -8.79 4.33 -38.84
N THR A 446 -7.60 3.90 -39.22
CA THR A 446 -7.35 2.75 -40.10
C THR A 446 -7.14 1.51 -39.24
N ARG A 447 -8.02 0.53 -39.39
CA ARG A 447 -8.01 -0.76 -38.70
C ARG A 447 -7.20 -1.77 -39.53
N GLU A 448 -6.05 -2.20 -39.04
CA GLU A 448 -5.30 -3.34 -39.61
C GLU A 448 -5.55 -4.61 -38.80
N ASN A 449 -5.97 -5.66 -39.50
CA ASN A 449 -6.20 -7.01 -38.97
C ASN A 449 -4.90 -7.81 -39.04
N LEU A 450 -4.48 -8.41 -37.93
CA LEU A 450 -3.47 -9.46 -37.90
C LEU A 450 -4.13 -10.77 -37.45
N THR A 451 -4.41 -11.63 -38.42
CA THR A 451 -4.67 -13.06 -38.24
C THR A 451 -3.33 -13.78 -38.19
N THR A 452 -3.02 -14.46 -37.08
CA THR A 452 -1.93 -15.43 -37.03
C THR A 452 -2.47 -16.79 -36.64
N SER A 453 -2.44 -17.67 -37.64
CA SER A 453 -2.70 -19.10 -37.60
C SER A 453 -1.62 -19.81 -36.78
N CYS A 454 -2.02 -20.70 -35.87
CA CYS A 454 -1.18 -21.76 -35.34
C CYS A 454 -2.02 -23.04 -35.26
N HIS A 455 -1.97 -23.85 -36.32
CA HIS A 455 -2.32 -25.27 -36.28
C HIS A 455 -1.13 -26.04 -35.69
N GLY A 456 -1.36 -26.80 -34.63
CA GLY A 456 -0.46 -27.82 -34.11
C GLY A 456 -1.28 -29.02 -33.66
N GLU A 457 -1.41 -30.00 -34.55
CA GLU A 457 -2.11 -31.27 -34.35
C GLU A 457 -1.41 -32.09 -33.25
N ALA A 458 -2.17 -32.48 -32.22
CA ALA A 458 -1.80 -33.56 -31.32
C ALA A 458 -2.50 -34.83 -31.80
N SER A 459 -1.74 -35.83 -32.23
CA SER A 459 -2.25 -37.18 -32.47
C SER A 459 -1.19 -38.22 -32.15
N GLY A 460 -1.50 -39.00 -31.12
CA GLY A 460 -1.38 -40.45 -31.15
C GLY A 460 -0.01 -41.04 -30.82
N LEU A 461 0.11 -41.61 -29.62
CA LEU A 461 0.84 -42.87 -29.46
C LEU A 461 0.18 -43.72 -28.38
N GLN A 462 -0.46 -44.79 -28.86
CA GLN A 462 -1.02 -45.87 -28.09
C GLN A 462 0.08 -46.87 -27.68
N ARG A 463 -0.07 -47.38 -26.47
CA ARG A 463 -0.04 -48.82 -26.11
C ARG A 463 1.31 -49.54 -26.07
N GLY A 464 1.65 -49.95 -24.84
CA GLY A 464 1.90 -51.37 -24.55
C GLY A 464 3.36 -51.73 -24.22
N GLY A 465 3.65 -51.91 -22.93
CA GLY A 465 4.86 -52.56 -22.47
C GLY A 465 4.74 -52.93 -21.00
N ASN A 466 4.49 -54.21 -20.73
CA ASN A 466 4.51 -54.79 -19.39
C ASN A 466 5.92 -54.63 -18.80
N ILE A 467 6.04 -54.06 -17.60
CA ILE A 467 7.27 -54.09 -16.81
C ILE A 467 6.97 -54.78 -15.49
N ALA A 468 7.81 -55.76 -15.20
CA ALA A 468 7.77 -56.63 -14.04
C ALA A 468 7.97 -55.85 -12.74
N SER A 469 7.23 -56.27 -11.72
CA SER A 469 7.40 -55.88 -10.33
C SER A 469 8.76 -56.37 -9.81
N VAL A 470 9.73 -55.45 -9.75
CA VAL A 470 10.97 -55.60 -8.98
C VAL A 470 10.73 -54.97 -7.62
N SER A 471 10.80 -55.80 -6.58
CA SER A 471 10.79 -55.36 -5.18
C SER A 471 12.21 -54.99 -4.79
N GLU A 472 12.54 -53.71 -4.83
CA GLU A 472 13.77 -53.17 -4.26
C GLU A 472 13.39 -52.27 -3.08
N ALA A 473 13.52 -52.82 -1.89
CA ALA A 473 13.33 -52.14 -0.62
C ALA A 473 14.68 -51.60 -0.15
N GLY A 474 14.92 -50.32 -0.41
CA GLY A 474 16.07 -49.59 0.11
C GLY A 474 16.17 -48.22 -0.55
N GLU A 475 16.01 -47.14 0.23
CA GLU A 475 16.18 -45.73 -0.19
C GLU A 475 15.04 -45.06 -1.00
N VAL A 476 13.82 -45.01 -0.44
CA VAL A 476 12.73 -44.12 -0.91
C VAL A 476 12.26 -43.13 0.18
N SER A 477 12.98 -43.02 1.29
CA SER A 477 12.49 -42.29 2.47
C SER A 477 12.56 -40.76 2.37
N GLN A 478 13.29 -40.17 1.41
CA GLN A 478 13.44 -38.70 1.31
C GLN A 478 12.38 -38.01 0.44
N ALA A 479 11.84 -38.68 -0.59
CA ALA A 479 10.85 -38.09 -1.50
C ALA A 479 9.43 -37.98 -0.90
N HIS A 480 9.10 -38.79 0.11
CA HIS A 480 7.76 -38.78 0.73
C HIS A 480 7.50 -37.60 1.68
N SER A 481 8.54 -36.85 2.07
CA SER A 481 8.38 -35.72 3.00
C SER A 481 7.83 -34.43 2.34
N GLY A 482 7.89 -34.31 1.01
CA GLY A 482 7.53 -33.08 0.29
C GLY A 482 6.03 -32.92 -0.05
N LEU A 483 5.31 -34.03 -0.25
CA LEU A 483 3.91 -34.02 -0.69
C LEU A 483 2.93 -33.40 0.33
N PRO A 484 3.04 -33.66 1.65
CA PRO A 484 2.17 -33.02 2.63
C PRO A 484 2.36 -31.50 2.69
N GLN A 485 3.60 -31.03 2.57
CA GLN A 485 3.92 -29.59 2.56
C GLN A 485 3.35 -28.88 1.32
N LEU A 486 3.40 -29.53 0.15
CA LEU A 486 2.79 -29.01 -1.07
C LEU A 486 1.27 -28.93 -0.93
N GLY A 487 0.63 -29.97 -0.38
CA GLY A 487 -0.81 -29.98 -0.12
C GLY A 487 -1.25 -28.84 0.82
N GLU A 488 -0.47 -28.58 1.88
CA GLU A 488 -0.71 -27.46 2.78
C GLU A 488 -0.54 -26.10 2.08
N ALA A 489 0.47 -25.96 1.22
CA ALA A 489 0.70 -24.73 0.46
C ALA A 489 -0.44 -24.47 -0.55
N MET A 490 -0.91 -25.51 -1.26
CA MET A 490 -2.04 -25.41 -2.19
C MET A 490 -3.35 -25.04 -1.48
N LYS A 491 -3.60 -25.63 -0.30
CA LYS A 491 -4.77 -25.27 0.52
C LYS A 491 -4.73 -23.80 0.91
N ARG A 492 -3.58 -23.30 1.37
CA ARG A 492 -3.41 -21.88 1.71
C ARG A 492 -3.63 -20.96 0.51
N ILE A 493 -3.17 -21.33 -0.69
CA ILE A 493 -3.44 -20.56 -1.92
C ILE A 493 -4.94 -20.52 -2.21
N GLN A 494 -5.63 -21.65 -2.08
CA GLN A 494 -7.08 -21.72 -2.26
C GLN A 494 -7.80 -20.77 -1.30
N ASP A 495 -7.43 -20.77 -0.01
CA ASP A 495 -8.01 -19.88 1.00
C ASP A 495 -7.82 -18.39 0.62
N VAL A 496 -6.64 -18.02 0.08
CA VAL A 496 -6.39 -16.63 -0.36
C VAL A 496 -7.19 -16.27 -1.61
N LEU A 497 -7.29 -17.17 -2.60
CA LEU A 497 -8.08 -16.95 -3.82
C LEU A 497 -9.57 -16.78 -3.51
N GLU A 498 -10.11 -17.58 -2.59
CA GLU A 498 -11.49 -17.46 -2.13
C GLU A 498 -11.72 -16.12 -1.40
N ASN A 499 -10.76 -15.69 -0.56
CA ASN A 499 -10.83 -14.38 0.08
C ASN A 499 -10.78 -13.23 -0.94
N MET A 500 -9.92 -13.32 -1.96
CA MET A 500 -9.85 -12.33 -3.02
C MET A 500 -11.12 -12.24 -3.85
N ASP A 501 -11.71 -13.37 -4.25
CA ASP A 501 -12.99 -13.40 -4.98
C ASP A 501 -14.10 -12.75 -4.14
N ARG A 502 -14.12 -13.05 -2.84
CA ARG A 502 -15.03 -12.43 -1.87
C ARG A 502 -14.86 -10.92 -1.81
N ILE A 503 -13.63 -10.41 -1.65
CA ILE A 503 -13.41 -8.96 -1.55
C ILE A 503 -13.62 -8.26 -2.90
N LEU A 504 -13.23 -8.86 -4.02
CA LEU A 504 -13.53 -8.32 -5.36
C LEU A 504 -15.03 -8.17 -5.56
N THR A 505 -15.81 -9.16 -5.13
CA THR A 505 -17.27 -9.11 -5.16
C THR A 505 -17.78 -7.98 -4.25
N LEU A 506 -17.23 -7.82 -3.05
CA LEU A 506 -17.59 -6.73 -2.13
C LEU A 506 -17.23 -5.34 -2.67
N ILE A 507 -16.08 -5.18 -3.31
CA ILE A 507 -15.63 -3.91 -3.93
C ILE A 507 -16.55 -3.57 -5.09
N LYS A 508 -16.82 -4.55 -5.97
CA LYS A 508 -17.72 -4.38 -7.12
C LYS A 508 -19.12 -3.98 -6.67
N ARG A 509 -19.64 -4.61 -5.61
CA ARG A 509 -20.97 -4.32 -5.04
C ARG A 509 -21.07 -2.90 -4.48
N ASP A 510 -19.98 -2.39 -3.90
CA ASP A 510 -19.96 -1.10 -3.21
C ASP A 510 -19.40 0.05 -4.06
N GLN A 511 -19.21 -0.14 -5.37
CA GLN A 511 -18.91 0.96 -6.28
C GLN A 511 -20.07 1.95 -6.34
N SER A 512 -20.05 2.89 -5.40
CA SER A 512 -20.99 3.98 -5.24
C SER A 512 -20.24 5.28 -5.47
N THR A 513 -20.67 6.06 -6.45
CA THR A 513 -20.22 7.45 -6.59
C THR A 513 -21.28 8.34 -5.97
N ILE A 514 -20.89 9.22 -5.04
CA ILE A 514 -21.80 10.21 -4.47
C ILE A 514 -21.45 11.55 -5.10
N GLY A 515 -22.38 12.13 -5.84
CA GLY A 515 -22.33 13.52 -6.28
C GLY A 515 -23.17 14.39 -5.33
N CYS A 516 -22.63 15.52 -4.90
CA CYS A 516 -23.38 16.53 -4.16
C CYS A 516 -23.54 17.77 -5.05
N VAL A 517 -24.77 18.20 -5.30
CA VAL A 517 -25.07 19.48 -5.95
C VAL A 517 -26.06 20.23 -5.04
N ASP A 518 -25.58 21.30 -4.41
CA ASP A 518 -26.32 22.06 -3.40
C ASP A 518 -26.87 21.20 -2.24
N LYS A 519 -28.20 21.06 -2.17
CA LYS A 519 -28.96 20.30 -1.16
C LYS A 519 -29.41 18.92 -1.66
N TYR A 520 -28.93 18.52 -2.84
CA TYR A 520 -29.28 17.26 -3.48
C TYR A 520 -28.07 16.34 -3.52
N TYR A 521 -28.27 15.14 -2.99
CA TYR A 521 -27.27 14.09 -3.05
C TYR A 521 -27.71 13.08 -4.10
N HIS A 522 -26.85 12.87 -5.09
CA HIS A 522 -27.03 11.84 -6.10
C HIS A 522 -26.10 10.68 -5.81
N ILE A 523 -26.67 9.51 -5.58
CA ILE A 523 -25.93 8.27 -5.38
C ILE A 523 -26.04 7.47 -6.66
N TYR A 524 -24.89 7.14 -7.24
CA TYR A 524 -24.75 6.30 -8.41
C TYR A 524 -24.19 4.96 -7.96
N LYS A 525 -24.97 3.88 -8.05
CA LYS A 525 -24.51 2.51 -7.71
C LYS A 525 -24.48 1.63 -8.96
N ASN A 526 -23.59 0.64 -8.97
CA ASN A 526 -23.61 -0.46 -9.94
C ASN A 526 -23.78 -1.80 -9.20
N PRO A 527 -25.00 -2.12 -8.75
CA PRO A 527 -25.22 -3.23 -7.83
C PRO A 527 -25.01 -4.58 -8.51
N LEU A 528 -24.75 -5.60 -7.68
CA LEU A 528 -24.64 -7.01 -8.11
C LEU A 528 -25.95 -7.75 -7.85
N ASN A 529 -26.34 -8.64 -8.76
CA ASN A 529 -27.43 -9.57 -8.52
C ASN A 529 -26.97 -10.78 -7.67
N GLN A 530 -27.88 -11.73 -7.43
CA GLN A 530 -27.59 -12.94 -6.65
C GLN A 530 -26.53 -13.84 -7.29
N GLN A 531 -26.27 -13.69 -8.59
CA GLN A 531 -25.22 -14.40 -9.33
C GLN A 531 -23.89 -13.63 -9.37
N GLY A 532 -23.77 -12.50 -8.66
CA GLY A 532 -22.55 -11.68 -8.63
C GLY A 532 -22.29 -10.87 -9.90
N ARG A 533 -23.25 -10.83 -10.85
CA ARG A 533 -23.13 -10.03 -12.08
C ARG A 533 -23.53 -8.59 -11.81
N ALA A 534 -22.78 -7.64 -12.37
CA ALA A 534 -23.09 -6.22 -12.23
C ALA A 534 -24.23 -5.79 -13.15
N ALA A 535 -25.04 -4.82 -12.71
CA ALA A 535 -26.15 -4.29 -13.50
C ALA A 535 -25.68 -3.80 -14.88
N SER A 536 -24.52 -3.14 -14.97
CA SER A 536 -23.92 -2.71 -16.23
C SER A 536 -23.56 -3.85 -17.19
N GLU A 537 -23.17 -5.02 -16.67
CA GLU A 537 -22.88 -6.22 -17.49
C GLU A 537 -24.17 -6.84 -18.07
N CYS A 538 -25.32 -6.47 -17.52
CA CYS A 538 -26.65 -6.82 -18.01
C CYS A 538 -27.27 -5.71 -18.88
N GLY A 539 -26.50 -4.69 -19.26
CA GLY A 539 -26.97 -3.58 -20.09
C GLY A 539 -27.80 -2.54 -19.34
N LEU A 540 -27.90 -2.61 -18.01
CA LEU A 540 -28.62 -1.61 -17.22
C LEU A 540 -27.74 -0.38 -16.96
N PRO A 541 -28.33 0.84 -16.97
CA PRO A 541 -27.60 2.04 -16.57
C PRO A 541 -27.30 1.97 -15.07
N ARG A 542 -26.25 2.67 -14.61
CA ARG A 542 -25.98 2.81 -13.16
C ARG A 542 -27.25 3.26 -12.43
N LEU A 543 -27.55 2.59 -11.33
CA LEU A 543 -28.67 2.87 -10.47
C LEU A 543 -28.48 4.27 -9.88
N ARG A 544 -29.44 5.17 -10.14
CA ARG A 544 -29.38 6.57 -9.71
C ARG A 544 -30.52 6.85 -8.75
N TYR A 545 -30.18 7.22 -7.53
CA TYR A 545 -31.16 7.64 -6.53
C TYR A 545 -30.60 8.77 -5.69
N GLY A 546 -31.49 9.58 -5.15
CA GLY A 546 -31.07 10.76 -4.41
C GLY A 546 -31.93 11.09 -3.21
N PHE A 547 -31.35 11.90 -2.32
CA PHE A 547 -31.98 12.35 -1.10
C PHE A 547 -32.40 13.82 -1.21
N TYR A 548 -33.66 14.10 -0.88
CA TYR A 548 -34.21 15.46 -0.80
C TYR A 548 -34.24 15.92 0.66
N ASP A 549 -33.36 16.87 1.02
CA ASP A 549 -33.19 17.41 2.38
C ASP A 549 -34.51 17.78 3.09
N LYS A 550 -35.48 18.35 2.36
CA LYS A 550 -36.72 18.84 2.96
C LYS A 550 -37.75 17.76 3.30
N THR A 551 -37.73 16.61 2.63
CA THR A 551 -38.80 15.62 2.73
C THR A 551 -38.35 14.29 3.32
N TRP A 552 -37.03 14.09 3.50
CA TRP A 552 -36.43 12.83 3.95
C TRP A 552 -36.81 11.62 3.07
N LYS A 553 -37.26 11.85 1.84
CA LYS A 553 -37.63 10.79 0.90
C LYS A 553 -36.52 10.55 -0.10
N PHE A 554 -36.22 9.27 -0.32
CA PHE A 554 -35.41 8.84 -1.45
C PHE A 554 -36.28 8.85 -2.71
N GLY A 555 -35.72 9.33 -3.81
CA GLY A 555 -36.33 9.20 -5.14
C GLY A 555 -35.37 8.53 -6.10
N LEU A 556 -35.88 7.62 -6.93
CA LEU A 556 -35.16 7.05 -8.06
C LEU A 556 -35.18 8.03 -9.23
N TRP A 557 -34.02 8.23 -9.85
CA TRP A 557 -33.86 9.07 -11.03
C TRP A 557 -33.72 8.19 -12.26
N MET A 558 -34.78 7.44 -12.55
CA MET A 558 -34.81 6.38 -13.55
C MET A 558 -36.15 6.35 -14.29
N THR A 559 -36.13 5.86 -15.54
CA THR A 559 -37.37 5.62 -16.27
C THR A 559 -38.08 4.37 -15.75
N SER A 560 -39.38 4.24 -16.00
CA SER A 560 -40.15 3.03 -15.67
C SER A 560 -39.50 1.76 -16.22
N ASP A 561 -39.02 1.79 -17.46
CA ASP A 561 -38.36 0.64 -18.10
C ASP A 561 -37.06 0.26 -17.39
N GLN A 562 -36.29 1.26 -16.95
CA GLN A 562 -35.08 1.01 -16.16
C GLN A 562 -35.40 0.39 -14.80
N ILE A 563 -36.45 0.88 -14.11
CA ILE A 563 -36.91 0.29 -12.84
C ILE A 563 -37.35 -1.17 -13.06
N ALA A 564 -38.13 -1.46 -14.10
CA ALA A 564 -38.53 -2.83 -14.46
C ALA A 564 -37.32 -3.71 -14.77
N GLY A 565 -36.32 -3.18 -15.48
CA GLY A 565 -35.03 -3.82 -15.72
C GLY A 565 -34.33 -4.21 -14.42
N TYR A 566 -34.28 -3.32 -13.44
CA TYR A 566 -33.69 -3.58 -12.13
C TYR A 566 -34.48 -4.59 -11.29
N LEU A 567 -35.82 -4.54 -11.31
CA LEU A 567 -36.66 -5.53 -10.64
C LEU A 567 -36.41 -6.94 -11.21
N LYS A 568 -36.38 -7.08 -12.53
CA LYS A 568 -36.01 -8.33 -13.21
C LYS A 568 -34.60 -8.77 -12.86
N PHE A 569 -33.64 -7.84 -12.88
CA PHE A 569 -32.23 -8.11 -12.57
C PHE A 569 -32.01 -8.66 -11.16
N PHE A 570 -32.74 -8.16 -10.16
CA PHE A 570 -32.70 -8.67 -8.79
C PHE A 570 -33.65 -9.84 -8.53
N ASN A 571 -34.48 -10.20 -9.52
CA ASN A 571 -35.54 -11.20 -9.39
C ASN A 571 -36.51 -10.89 -8.22
N ILE A 572 -36.97 -9.64 -8.16
CA ILE A 572 -37.95 -9.13 -7.18
C ILE A 572 -39.12 -8.47 -7.90
N GLY A 573 -40.29 -8.40 -7.25
CA GLY A 573 -41.46 -7.68 -7.78
C GLY A 573 -41.94 -8.21 -9.14
N SER A 574 -41.93 -9.54 -9.32
CA SER A 574 -42.39 -10.17 -10.56
C SER A 574 -43.85 -9.87 -10.90
N ASP A 575 -44.65 -9.53 -9.89
CA ASP A 575 -46.03 -9.07 -9.98
C ASP A 575 -46.16 -7.59 -10.39
N LEU A 576 -45.06 -6.85 -10.48
CA LEU A 576 -45.01 -5.44 -10.89
C LEU A 576 -44.51 -5.25 -12.33
N ILE A 577 -43.98 -6.31 -12.94
CA ILE A 577 -43.41 -6.29 -14.30
C ILE A 577 -44.20 -7.19 -15.24
N GLN A 578 -44.34 -6.76 -16.48
CA GLN A 578 -44.79 -7.59 -17.59
C GLN A 578 -43.55 -8.14 -18.32
N LEU A 579 -43.44 -9.46 -18.37
CA LEU A 579 -42.44 -10.18 -19.16
C LEU A 579 -43.08 -10.57 -20.49
N GLU A 580 -42.65 -9.94 -21.58
CA GLU A 580 -42.92 -10.45 -22.93
C GLU A 580 -41.90 -11.56 -23.23
N ASP A 581 -42.32 -12.64 -23.89
CA ASP A 581 -41.52 -13.88 -24.07
C ASP A 581 -40.12 -13.63 -24.68
N GLU A 582 -39.93 -12.52 -25.41
CA GLU A 582 -38.62 -12.07 -25.93
C GLU A 582 -38.36 -10.55 -25.70
N GLY A 583 -39.18 -9.87 -24.89
CA GLY A 583 -39.15 -8.41 -24.75
C GLY A 583 -38.40 -7.88 -23.54
N GLU A 584 -38.07 -6.59 -23.59
CA GLU A 584 -37.57 -5.83 -22.43
C GLU A 584 -38.66 -5.76 -21.35
N PRO A 585 -38.30 -5.93 -20.06
CA PRO A 585 -39.28 -5.87 -18.98
C PRO A 585 -39.92 -4.48 -18.91
N ARG A 586 -41.24 -4.42 -18.73
CA ARG A 586 -42.00 -3.17 -18.56
C ARG A 586 -42.75 -3.19 -17.25
N LEU A 587 -42.91 -2.03 -16.61
CA LEU A 587 -43.78 -1.92 -15.45
C LEU A 587 -45.25 -2.03 -15.87
N LEU A 588 -46.06 -2.68 -15.03
CA LEU A 588 -47.51 -2.66 -15.18
C LEU A 588 -48.04 -1.23 -14.96
N ASP A 589 -49.10 -0.86 -15.69
CA ASP A 589 -49.72 0.45 -15.59
C ASP A 589 -50.14 0.78 -14.15
N GLY A 590 -49.74 1.95 -13.66
CA GLY A 590 -50.04 2.41 -12.29
C GLY A 590 -49.17 1.81 -11.18
N LYS A 591 -48.22 0.91 -11.50
CA LYS A 591 -47.34 0.27 -10.50
C LYS A 591 -46.01 0.98 -10.23
N GLY A 592 -45.77 2.14 -10.84
CA GLY A 592 -44.51 2.89 -10.74
C GLY A 592 -44.04 3.17 -9.31
N ALA A 593 -44.90 3.70 -8.45
CA ALA A 593 -44.53 4.06 -7.07
C ALA A 593 -44.23 2.84 -6.19
N GLU A 594 -44.97 1.74 -6.40
CA GLU A 594 -44.76 0.47 -5.67
C GLU A 594 -43.42 -0.17 -6.09
N ALA A 595 -43.13 -0.17 -7.39
CA ALA A 595 -41.88 -0.64 -7.96
C ALA A 595 -40.67 0.17 -7.45
N GLU A 596 -40.79 1.50 -7.43
CA GLU A 596 -39.77 2.40 -6.90
C GLU A 596 -39.48 2.13 -5.41
N GLN A 597 -40.53 2.02 -4.60
CA GLN A 597 -40.38 1.76 -3.17
C GLN A 597 -39.77 0.37 -2.91
N LEU A 598 -40.20 -0.65 -3.64
CA LEU A 598 -39.65 -2.02 -3.50
C LEU A 598 -38.17 -2.04 -3.84
N LEU A 599 -37.76 -1.39 -4.93
CA LEU A 599 -36.38 -1.31 -5.35
C LEU A 599 -35.54 -0.55 -4.32
N LEU A 600 -36.01 0.61 -3.82
CA LEU A 600 -35.33 1.36 -2.77
C LEU A 600 -35.17 0.56 -1.47
N ASN A 601 -36.21 -0.13 -1.02
CA ASN A 601 -36.14 -0.99 0.16
C ASN A 601 -35.13 -2.13 -0.02
N TYR A 602 -35.08 -2.72 -1.21
CA TYR A 602 -34.12 -3.78 -1.52
C TYR A 602 -32.68 -3.24 -1.50
N ILE A 603 -32.44 -2.05 -2.05
CA ILE A 603 -31.13 -1.39 -2.04
C ILE A 603 -30.68 -1.01 -0.64
N ASP A 604 -31.61 -0.59 0.23
CA ASP A 604 -31.32 -0.22 1.63
C ASP A 604 -31.05 -1.45 2.52
N ALA A 605 -31.63 -2.60 2.17
CA ALA A 605 -31.38 -3.87 2.84
C ALA A 605 -30.07 -4.56 2.42
N GLN A 606 -29.46 -4.11 1.31
CA GLN A 606 -28.23 -4.66 0.74
C GLN A 606 -26.97 -4.00 1.27
#